data_AF-A0A1A8N8C5-F1
#
_entry.id   AF-A0A1A8N8C5-F1
#
_cell.length_a   1.000
_cell.length_b   1.000
_cell.length_c   1.000
_cell.angle_alpha   90.00
_cell.angle_beta   90.00
_cell.angle_gamma   90.00
#
_symmetry.space_group_name_H-M   'P 1'
#
loop_
_entity.id
_entity.type
_entity.pdbx_description
1 polymer ?
#
loop_
_entity_poly.entity_id
_entity_poly.type
_entity_poly.pdbx_seq_one_letter_code
_entity_poly.pdbx_strand_id
1 'polypeptide(L)'
;MGNSLRAAALLAVVVLSVLVSLLITSVQQFGATLSTNGTLSDGEQQELASLRRALIYQLNQRRREMIPLLLPDDDDGDDKGGRPTQLDPDSGLDYNLWNEVTLGFGKAHPDRMGCDSLVDMQAVEVLGSGYTKLVVRANLAGGQPVALKLVNEQGIDMSKCLEDFKDPRACRELVSYKLQKEMILMERLRHPNVIKLKGHCAGVQGGGGVEGGRAAVILEQG
;
A
#
# COMPACT_ATOMS: atom_id res chain seq x y z
N MET A 1 -23.50 39.23 35.23
CA MET A 1 -22.59 38.32 34.48
C MET A 1 -23.32 37.30 33.59
N GLY A 2 -24.65 37.10 33.68
CA GLY A 2 -25.36 36.07 32.87
C GLY A 2 -25.60 36.41 31.38
N ASN A 3 -25.63 37.69 31.00
CA ASN A 3 -25.97 38.09 29.64
C ASN A 3 -24.80 37.90 28.64
N SER A 4 -23.55 38.11 29.08
CA SER A 4 -22.37 37.85 28.24
C SER A 4 -22.14 36.37 27.95
N LEU A 5 -22.42 35.49 28.92
CA LEU A 5 -22.30 34.04 28.70
C LEU A 5 -23.34 33.52 27.70
N ARG A 6 -24.57 34.05 27.75
CA ARG A 6 -25.60 33.72 26.76
C ARG A 6 -25.25 34.23 25.36
N ALA A 7 -24.69 35.44 25.25
CA ALA A 7 -24.25 35.98 23.97
C ALA A 7 -23.08 35.18 23.37
N ALA A 8 -22.09 34.78 24.19
CA ALA A 8 -20.99 33.93 23.75
C ALA A 8 -21.45 32.54 23.32
N ALA A 9 -22.40 31.93 24.04
CA ALA A 9 -22.97 30.64 23.67
C ALA A 9 -23.74 30.70 22.34
N LEU A 10 -24.51 31.78 22.11
CA LEU A 10 -25.22 31.97 20.83
C LEU A 10 -24.25 32.15 19.66
N LEU A 11 -23.16 32.93 19.84
CA LEU A 11 -22.14 33.08 18.82
C LEU A 11 -21.44 31.76 18.51
N ALA A 12 -21.12 30.95 19.52
CA ALA A 12 -20.50 29.63 19.33
C ALA A 12 -21.41 28.68 18.53
N VAL A 13 -22.72 28.67 18.82
CA VAL A 13 -23.70 27.85 18.09
C VAL A 13 -23.80 28.30 16.64
N VAL A 14 -23.82 29.61 16.37
CA VAL A 14 -23.86 30.15 15.00
C VAL A 14 -22.58 29.76 14.25
N VAL A 15 -21.40 29.93 14.86
CA VAL A 15 -20.13 29.55 14.23
C VAL A 15 -20.08 28.05 13.94
N LEU A 16 -20.48 27.20 14.88
CA LEU A 16 -20.55 25.75 14.67
C LEU A 16 -21.54 25.39 13.55
N SER A 17 -22.69 26.04 13.48
CA SER A 17 -23.68 25.78 12.42
C SER A 17 -23.15 26.15 11.03
N VAL A 18 -22.39 27.25 10.91
CA VAL A 18 -21.75 27.66 9.66
C VAL A 18 -20.64 26.69 9.28
N LEU A 19 -19.78 26.27 10.23
CA LEU A 19 -18.71 25.30 9.99
C LEU A 19 -19.27 23.94 9.56
N VAL A 20 -20.32 23.45 10.22
CA VAL A 20 -21.00 22.20 9.84
C VAL A 20 -21.63 22.32 8.46
N SER A 21 -22.28 23.45 8.15
CA SER A 21 -22.87 23.67 6.82
C SER A 21 -21.81 23.70 5.71
N LEU A 22 -20.66 24.36 5.95
CA LEU A 22 -19.53 24.39 5.01
C LEU A 22 -18.89 23.01 4.83
N LEU A 23 -18.83 22.20 5.90
CA LEU A 23 -18.36 20.82 5.81
C LEU A 23 -19.34 19.96 5.00
N ILE A 24 -20.65 20.09 5.23
CA ILE A 24 -21.67 19.35 4.47
C ILE A 24 -21.65 19.73 3.00
N THR A 25 -21.57 21.02 2.66
CA THR A 25 -21.48 21.45 1.24
C THR A 25 -20.18 20.99 0.59
N SER A 26 -19.06 21.01 1.30
CA SER A 26 -17.78 20.46 0.80
C SER A 26 -17.89 18.95 0.51
N VAL A 27 -18.47 18.17 1.44
CA VAL A 27 -18.68 16.72 1.26
C VAL A 27 -19.69 16.43 0.16
N GLN A 28 -20.76 17.22 0.03
CA GLN A 28 -21.73 17.08 -1.06
C GLN A 28 -21.13 17.46 -2.42
N GLN A 29 -20.27 18.47 -2.48
CA GLN A 29 -19.58 18.86 -3.71
C GLN A 29 -18.54 17.79 -4.12
N PHE A 30 -17.87 17.16 -3.16
CA PHE A 30 -17.05 15.96 -3.39
C PHE A 30 -17.88 14.72 -3.78
N GLY A 31 -19.08 14.55 -3.23
CA GLY A 31 -19.98 13.44 -3.56
C GLY A 31 -20.69 13.59 -4.92
N ALA A 32 -20.99 14.83 -5.31
CA ALA A 32 -21.61 15.15 -6.60
C ALA A 32 -20.63 15.03 -7.77
N THR A 33 -19.34 15.30 -7.57
CA THR A 33 -18.29 15.02 -8.58
C THR A 33 -18.03 13.52 -8.75
N LEU A 34 -18.37 12.69 -7.75
CA LEU A 34 -18.30 11.22 -7.83
C LEU A 34 -19.58 10.57 -8.40
N SER A 35 -20.70 11.30 -8.45
CA SER A 35 -22.02 10.76 -8.85
C SER A 35 -22.53 11.24 -10.22
N THR A 36 -21.73 11.98 -10.98
CA THR A 36 -22.08 12.29 -12.37
C THR A 36 -22.00 11.03 -13.22
N ASN A 37 -23.16 10.41 -13.42
CA ASN A 37 -23.44 9.40 -14.44
C ASN A 37 -23.44 10.07 -15.84
N GLY A 38 -22.35 10.76 -16.17
CA GLY A 38 -22.09 11.30 -17.48
C GLY A 38 -21.51 10.20 -18.35
N THR A 39 -22.17 9.88 -19.46
CA THR A 39 -21.53 9.11 -20.53
C THR A 39 -20.30 9.89 -20.99
N LEU A 40 -19.11 9.37 -20.67
CA LEU A 40 -17.83 9.88 -21.15
C LEU A 40 -17.88 9.99 -22.67
N SER A 41 -17.31 11.06 -23.21
CA SER A 41 -17.14 11.19 -24.65
C SER A 41 -16.20 10.10 -25.18
N ASP A 42 -16.33 9.77 -26.47
CA ASP A 42 -15.42 8.82 -27.15
C ASP A 42 -13.95 9.22 -26.98
N GLY A 43 -13.66 10.52 -26.93
CA GLY A 43 -12.32 11.06 -26.68
C GLY A 43 -11.80 10.73 -25.29
N GLU A 44 -12.60 10.96 -24.25
CA GLU A 44 -12.22 10.65 -22.86
C GLU A 44 -12.09 9.14 -22.61
N GLN A 45 -12.92 8.32 -23.24
CA GLN A 45 -12.77 6.85 -23.18
C GLN A 45 -11.47 6.38 -23.83
N GLN A 46 -11.11 6.95 -24.97
CA GLN A 46 -9.86 6.62 -25.66
C GLN A 46 -8.64 7.04 -24.84
N GLU A 47 -8.69 8.22 -24.21
CA GLU A 47 -7.65 8.70 -23.31
C GLU A 47 -7.51 7.76 -22.09
N LEU A 48 -8.61 7.44 -21.41
CA LEU A 48 -8.59 6.53 -20.26
C LEU A 48 -8.06 5.13 -20.64
N ALA A 49 -8.41 4.63 -21.82
CA ALA A 49 -7.88 3.37 -22.34
C ALA A 49 -6.37 3.47 -22.61
N SER A 50 -5.87 4.62 -23.08
CA SER A 50 -4.44 4.88 -23.25
C SER A 50 -3.70 4.89 -21.91
N LEU A 51 -4.22 5.64 -20.92
CA LEU A 51 -3.66 5.69 -19.56
C LEU A 51 -3.62 4.30 -18.93
N ARG A 52 -4.68 3.51 -19.08
CA ARG A 52 -4.74 2.14 -18.58
C ARG A 52 -3.68 1.24 -19.21
N ARG A 53 -3.44 1.34 -20.53
CA ARG A 53 -2.36 0.58 -21.20
C ARG A 53 -0.98 0.99 -20.68
N ALA A 54 -0.74 2.29 -20.50
CA ALA A 54 0.51 2.80 -19.95
C ALA A 54 0.74 2.33 -18.51
N LEU A 55 -0.30 2.31 -17.68
CA LEU A 55 -0.24 1.79 -16.31
C LEU A 55 0.08 0.29 -16.27
N ILE A 56 -0.60 -0.51 -17.10
CA ILE A 56 -0.32 -1.95 -17.22
C ILE A 56 1.12 -2.18 -17.64
N TYR A 57 1.64 -1.37 -18.57
CA TYR A 57 3.04 -1.42 -18.98
C TYR A 57 3.97 -1.16 -17.79
N GLN A 58 3.72 -0.11 -16.99
CA GLN A 58 4.53 0.20 -15.80
C GLN A 58 4.48 -0.94 -14.77
N LEU A 59 3.30 -1.49 -14.47
CA LEU A 59 3.16 -2.62 -13.55
C LEU A 59 3.95 -3.84 -14.02
N ASN A 60 3.86 -4.17 -15.30
CA ASN A 60 4.61 -5.29 -15.88
C ASN A 60 6.13 -5.05 -15.84
N GLN A 61 6.59 -3.82 -16.06
CA GLN A 61 8.00 -3.47 -15.91
C GLN A 61 8.45 -3.66 -14.46
N ARG A 62 7.68 -3.17 -13.47
CA ARG A 62 8.03 -3.35 -12.06
C ARG A 62 8.05 -4.81 -11.63
N ARG A 63 7.14 -5.64 -12.15
CA ARG A 63 7.18 -7.09 -11.94
C ARG A 63 8.47 -7.71 -12.46
N ARG A 64 8.87 -7.37 -13.69
CA ARG A 64 10.12 -7.88 -14.29
C ARG A 64 11.37 -7.47 -13.51
N GLU A 65 11.38 -6.27 -12.93
CA GLU A 65 12.48 -5.81 -12.05
C GLU A 65 12.59 -6.61 -10.73
N MET A 66 11.52 -7.28 -10.32
CA MET A 66 11.46 -8.01 -9.04
C MET A 66 11.92 -9.47 -9.16
N ILE A 67 11.63 -10.12 -10.29
CA ILE A 67 11.90 -11.54 -10.51
C ILE A 67 13.36 -11.92 -10.17
N PRO A 68 14.39 -11.18 -10.59
CA PRO A 68 15.77 -11.52 -10.24
C PRO A 68 16.07 -11.46 -8.74
N LEU A 69 15.32 -10.66 -7.97
CA LEU A 69 15.45 -10.57 -6.51
C LEU A 69 14.73 -11.69 -5.77
N LEU A 70 14.01 -12.55 -6.49
CA LEU A 70 13.30 -13.69 -5.92
C LEU A 70 14.06 -15.00 -6.12
N LEU A 71 14.86 -15.13 -7.18
CA LEU A 71 15.63 -16.33 -7.46
C LEU A 71 16.72 -16.56 -6.40
N PRO A 72 16.87 -17.79 -5.86
CA PRO A 72 18.00 -18.11 -5.00
C PRO A 72 19.31 -17.90 -5.77
N ASP A 73 20.36 -17.48 -5.06
CA ASP A 73 21.70 -17.45 -5.66
C ASP A 73 22.08 -18.91 -5.95
N ASP A 74 22.28 -19.26 -7.22
CA ASP A 74 22.81 -20.56 -7.64
C ASP A 74 24.26 -20.67 -7.17
N ASP A 75 24.46 -20.98 -5.89
CA ASP A 75 25.74 -21.42 -5.33
C ASP A 75 25.67 -22.93 -5.16
N ASP A 76 25.84 -23.64 -6.27
CA ASP A 76 26.44 -24.96 -6.26
C ASP A 76 27.42 -25.01 -7.43
N GLY A 77 28.69 -24.87 -7.09
CA GLY A 77 29.78 -25.12 -8.01
C GLY A 77 29.75 -26.58 -8.43
N ASP A 78 29.27 -26.86 -9.62
CA ASP A 78 29.82 -27.92 -10.46
C ASP A 78 29.54 -27.64 -11.95
N ASP A 79 30.64 -27.37 -12.64
CA ASP A 79 30.93 -27.61 -14.05
C ASP A 79 29.74 -27.93 -14.99
N LYS A 80 29.37 -26.96 -15.85
CA LYS A 80 29.63 -27.06 -17.30
C LYS A 80 29.18 -25.80 -18.04
N GLY A 81 30.08 -25.32 -18.90
CA GLY A 81 29.86 -24.17 -19.78
C GLY A 81 28.57 -24.28 -20.60
N GLY A 82 27.60 -23.44 -20.25
CA GLY A 82 26.38 -23.20 -21.00
C GLY A 82 26.15 -21.69 -21.09
N ARG A 83 26.17 -21.18 -22.30
CA ARG A 83 25.84 -19.79 -22.72
C ARG A 83 24.61 -19.26 -21.95
N PRO A 84 24.52 -17.95 -21.60
CA PRO A 84 23.34 -17.41 -20.94
C PRO A 84 22.12 -17.64 -21.85
N THR A 85 21.29 -18.60 -21.45
CA THR A 85 20.07 -18.92 -22.18
C THR A 85 19.07 -17.87 -21.78
N GLN A 86 18.60 -17.14 -22.79
CA GLN A 86 17.54 -16.15 -22.72
C GLN A 86 16.37 -16.72 -21.90
N LEU A 87 16.21 -16.21 -20.67
CA LEU A 87 15.25 -16.73 -19.69
C LEU A 87 13.82 -16.49 -20.20
N ASP A 88 13.12 -17.59 -20.47
CA ASP A 88 11.70 -17.58 -20.82
C ASP A 88 10.85 -17.17 -19.61
N PRO A 89 9.92 -16.20 -19.72
CA PRO A 89 9.15 -15.68 -18.58
C PRO A 89 8.05 -16.61 -18.07
N ASP A 90 7.97 -17.86 -18.51
CA ASP A 90 6.79 -18.73 -18.35
C ASP A 90 7.03 -19.97 -17.47
N SER A 91 8.16 -20.02 -16.75
CA SER A 91 8.44 -21.10 -15.80
C SER A 91 7.66 -20.88 -14.50
N GLY A 92 6.60 -21.67 -14.27
CA GLY A 92 5.67 -21.60 -13.12
C GLY A 92 6.27 -21.65 -11.70
N LEU A 93 7.59 -21.76 -11.55
CA LEU A 93 8.30 -21.51 -10.29
C LEU A 93 8.28 -20.02 -9.90
N ASP A 94 8.34 -19.12 -10.89
CA ASP A 94 8.23 -17.66 -10.71
C ASP A 94 6.86 -17.28 -10.12
N TYR A 95 5.81 -18.00 -10.53
CA TYR A 95 4.44 -17.70 -10.14
C TYR A 95 4.16 -17.94 -8.66
N ASN A 96 4.67 -19.02 -8.06
CA ASN A 96 4.41 -19.33 -6.64
C ASN A 96 5.10 -18.33 -5.71
N LEU A 97 6.32 -17.91 -6.06
CA LEU A 97 7.10 -16.97 -5.28
C LEU A 97 6.58 -15.53 -5.44
N TRP A 98 6.13 -15.18 -6.65
CA TRP A 98 5.42 -13.93 -6.91
C TRP A 98 4.07 -13.87 -6.18
N ASN A 99 3.35 -14.98 -6.12
CA ASN A 99 2.10 -15.10 -5.36
C ASN A 99 2.34 -14.83 -3.87
N GLU A 100 3.45 -15.29 -3.30
CA GLU A 100 3.78 -15.03 -1.90
C GLU A 100 4.02 -13.53 -1.63
N VAL A 101 4.75 -12.85 -2.50
CA VAL A 101 4.95 -11.39 -2.42
C VAL A 101 3.63 -10.62 -2.54
N THR A 102 2.73 -11.07 -3.41
CA THR A 102 1.49 -10.34 -3.75
C THR A 102 0.27 -10.72 -2.92
N LEU A 103 0.24 -11.91 -2.31
CA LEU A 103 -0.87 -12.38 -1.47
C LEU A 103 -0.59 -12.21 0.03
N GLY A 104 0.67 -11.98 0.42
CA GLY A 104 1.06 -11.99 1.83
C GLY A 104 1.44 -13.39 2.31
N PHE A 105 2.11 -13.47 3.46
CA PHE A 105 2.25 -14.76 4.14
C PHE A 105 0.88 -15.23 4.64
N GLY A 106 0.47 -16.40 4.18
CA GLY A 106 -0.70 -17.10 4.69
C GLY A 106 -0.33 -18.13 5.77
N LYS A 107 -1.28 -19.02 6.07
CA LYS A 107 -1.09 -20.14 7.01
C LYS A 107 0.04 -21.13 6.65
N ALA A 108 0.61 -21.01 5.45
CA ALA A 108 1.74 -21.82 5.00
C ALA A 108 3.06 -21.50 5.72
N HIS A 109 3.18 -20.32 6.33
CA HIS A 109 4.36 -19.90 7.10
C HIS A 109 4.00 -19.64 8.56
N PRO A 110 3.93 -20.68 9.43
CA PRO A 110 3.45 -20.55 10.80
C PRO A 110 4.37 -19.68 11.69
N ASP A 111 5.61 -19.47 11.29
CA ASP A 111 6.61 -18.65 11.96
C ASP A 111 6.62 -17.18 11.50
N ARG A 112 5.85 -16.83 10.45
CA ARG A 112 5.78 -15.49 9.87
C ARG A 112 4.39 -14.90 10.00
N MET A 113 4.34 -13.58 10.19
CA MET A 113 3.09 -12.85 10.38
C MET A 113 2.40 -12.57 9.04
N GLY A 114 1.13 -12.92 8.97
CA GLY A 114 0.26 -12.69 7.81
C GLY A 114 -0.80 -11.61 8.07
N CYS A 115 -1.77 -11.49 7.17
CA CYS A 115 -2.90 -10.58 7.34
C CYS A 115 -3.71 -10.87 8.61
N ASP A 116 -3.86 -12.14 9.00
CA ASP A 116 -4.56 -12.57 10.20
C ASP A 116 -3.94 -11.97 11.48
N SER A 117 -2.63 -11.71 11.48
CA SER A 117 -1.93 -11.09 12.61
C SER A 117 -2.30 -9.61 12.80
N LEU A 118 -2.91 -8.97 11.81
CA LEU A 118 -3.25 -7.54 11.82
C LEU A 118 -4.73 -7.25 12.11
N VAL A 119 -5.59 -8.26 12.21
CA VAL A 119 -7.06 -8.08 12.32
C VAL A 119 -7.47 -7.25 13.54
N ASP A 120 -6.80 -7.43 14.68
CA ASP A 120 -7.07 -6.71 15.94
C ASP A 120 -5.94 -5.76 16.33
N MET A 121 -5.12 -5.34 15.37
CA MET A 121 -4.02 -4.44 15.67
C MET A 121 -4.52 -3.05 16.06
N GLN A 122 -3.80 -2.40 16.97
CA GLN A 122 -4.05 -1.00 17.33
C GLN A 122 -2.89 -0.15 16.84
N ALA A 123 -3.16 0.71 15.85
CA ALA A 123 -2.21 1.74 15.44
C ALA A 123 -2.05 2.77 16.57
N VAL A 124 -0.83 2.94 17.06
CA VAL A 124 -0.52 3.77 18.23
C VAL A 124 -0.06 5.15 17.80
N GLU A 125 0.93 5.22 16.91
CA GLU A 125 1.57 6.47 16.51
C GLU A 125 2.21 6.37 15.13
N VAL A 126 2.34 7.51 14.44
CA VAL A 126 3.11 7.60 13.19
C VAL A 126 4.58 7.78 13.55
N LEU A 127 5.43 6.83 13.12
CA LEU A 127 6.88 6.87 13.31
C LEU A 127 7.59 7.62 12.18
N GLY A 128 6.98 7.66 10.99
CA GLY A 128 7.53 8.41 9.87
C GLY A 128 6.58 8.49 8.68
N SER A 129 6.61 9.60 7.96
CA SER A 129 5.83 9.82 6.74
C SER A 129 6.77 10.29 5.64
N GLY A 130 6.95 9.46 4.62
CA GLY A 130 7.83 9.72 3.48
C GLY A 130 7.07 9.87 2.17
N TYR A 131 7.82 9.98 1.08
CA TYR A 131 7.28 10.16 -0.28
C TYR A 131 6.45 8.95 -0.74
N THR A 132 6.91 7.76 -0.38
CA THR A 132 6.32 6.48 -0.77
C THR A 132 5.57 5.82 0.38
N LYS A 133 6.13 5.90 1.59
CA LYS A 133 5.79 5.02 2.70
C LYS A 133 5.41 5.77 3.96
N LEU A 134 4.41 5.25 4.63
CA LEU A 134 4.00 5.63 5.97
C LEU A 134 4.46 4.52 6.91
N VAL A 135 5.12 4.90 8.00
CA VAL A 135 5.54 3.98 9.05
C VAL A 135 4.74 4.27 10.29
N VAL A 136 4.00 3.29 10.78
CA VAL A 136 3.22 3.40 12.02
C VAL A 136 3.68 2.36 13.02
N ARG A 137 3.71 2.75 14.29
CA ARG A 137 3.79 1.80 15.39
C ARG A 137 2.40 1.19 15.59
N ALA A 138 2.34 -0.12 15.68
CA ALA A 138 1.11 -0.82 16.02
C ALA A 138 1.38 -1.87 17.10
N ASN A 139 0.38 -2.13 17.93
CA ASN A 139 0.38 -3.26 18.83
C ASN A 139 -0.44 -4.39 18.21
N LEU A 140 0.17 -5.57 18.07
CA LEU A 140 -0.53 -6.79 17.66
C LEU A 140 -1.48 -7.27 18.77
N ALA A 141 -2.33 -8.25 18.44
CA ALA A 141 -3.08 -9.00 19.43
C ALA A 141 -2.09 -9.59 20.47
N GLY A 142 -2.28 -9.24 21.75
CA GLY A 142 -1.33 -9.58 22.83
C GLY A 142 -0.35 -8.47 23.23
N GLY A 143 -0.43 -7.29 22.59
CA GLY A 143 0.32 -6.10 23.02
C GLY A 143 1.76 -6.02 22.54
N GLN A 144 2.21 -6.97 21.71
CA GLN A 144 3.55 -6.92 21.12
C GLN A 144 3.62 -5.75 20.12
N PRO A 145 4.56 -4.82 20.29
CA PRO A 145 4.69 -3.72 19.37
C PRO A 145 5.45 -4.12 18.10
N VAL A 146 5.02 -3.57 16.97
CA VAL A 146 5.62 -3.74 15.65
C VAL A 146 5.65 -2.40 14.91
N ALA A 147 6.54 -2.30 13.93
CA ALA A 147 6.51 -1.22 12.96
C ALA A 147 5.86 -1.72 11.67
N LEU A 148 4.81 -1.05 11.21
CA LEU A 148 4.15 -1.33 9.95
C LEU A 148 4.57 -0.30 8.91
N LYS A 149 5.13 -0.76 7.81
CA LYS A 149 5.35 0.06 6.62
C LYS A 149 4.19 -0.13 5.65
N LEU A 150 3.52 0.95 5.32
CA LEU A 150 2.37 1.03 4.42
C LEU A 150 2.68 1.97 3.26
N VAL A 151 1.94 1.85 2.15
CA VAL A 151 1.93 2.91 1.13
C VAL A 151 1.40 4.19 1.77
N ASN A 152 2.09 5.31 1.57
CA ASN A 152 1.60 6.61 1.98
C ASN A 152 0.57 7.11 0.96
N GLU A 153 -0.71 7.01 1.29
CA GLU A 153 -1.80 7.48 0.43
C GLU A 153 -1.73 9.00 0.18
N GLN A 154 -1.11 9.77 1.09
CA GLN A 154 -0.86 11.22 0.93
C GLN A 154 0.56 11.51 0.42
N GLY A 155 1.32 10.48 0.05
CA GLY A 155 2.71 10.57 -0.41
C GLY A 155 2.81 11.05 -1.86
N ILE A 156 3.95 11.63 -2.20
CA ILE A 156 4.24 12.17 -3.54
C ILE A 156 4.14 11.10 -4.62
N ASP A 157 4.58 9.87 -4.35
CA ASP A 157 4.49 8.80 -5.34
C ASP A 157 3.03 8.42 -5.66
N MET A 158 2.16 8.40 -4.63
CA MET A 158 0.74 8.11 -4.82
C MET A 158 0.04 9.26 -5.54
N SER A 159 0.28 10.51 -5.13
CA SER A 159 -0.27 11.69 -5.79
C SER A 159 0.10 11.78 -7.26
N LYS A 160 1.38 11.55 -7.61
CA LYS A 160 1.84 11.54 -9.00
C LYS A 160 1.22 10.40 -9.81
N CYS A 161 1.16 9.19 -9.26
CA CYS A 161 0.53 8.09 -9.96
C CYS A 161 -0.95 8.35 -10.24
N LEU A 162 -1.68 8.90 -9.27
CA LEU A 162 -3.09 9.28 -9.45
C LEU A 162 -3.24 10.39 -10.48
N GLU A 163 -2.32 11.35 -10.51
CA GLU A 163 -2.28 12.39 -11.53
C GLU A 163 -2.12 11.79 -12.93
N ASP A 164 -1.19 10.85 -13.09
CA ASP A 164 -0.86 10.23 -14.37
C ASP A 164 -1.91 9.24 -14.86
N PHE A 165 -2.48 8.40 -13.99
CA PHE A 165 -3.23 7.22 -14.42
C PHE A 165 -4.71 7.17 -13.99
N LYS A 166 -5.12 8.00 -13.02
CA LYS A 166 -6.51 8.07 -12.53
C LYS A 166 -7.07 6.73 -12.00
N ASP A 167 -6.22 5.78 -11.62
CA ASP A 167 -6.61 4.48 -11.07
C ASP A 167 -6.02 4.29 -9.66
N PRO A 168 -6.78 4.55 -8.60
CA PRO A 168 -6.28 4.43 -7.23
C PRO A 168 -5.82 3.02 -6.85
N ARG A 169 -6.50 1.97 -7.34
CA ARG A 169 -6.16 0.60 -6.96
C ARG A 169 -4.85 0.17 -7.60
N ALA A 170 -4.73 0.39 -8.91
CA ALA A 170 -3.52 0.03 -9.64
C ALA A 170 -2.35 0.96 -9.28
N CYS A 171 -2.60 2.21 -8.87
CA CYS A 171 -1.57 3.06 -8.31
C CYS A 171 -1.03 2.58 -6.97
N ARG A 172 -1.90 2.12 -6.06
CA ARG A 172 -1.43 1.48 -4.83
C ARG A 172 -0.56 0.27 -5.12
N GLU A 173 -0.96 -0.57 -6.09
CA GLU A 173 -0.14 -1.69 -6.54
C GLU A 173 1.21 -1.20 -7.08
N LEU A 174 1.23 -0.25 -8.00
CA LEU A 174 2.46 0.27 -8.61
C LEU A 174 3.41 0.85 -7.57
N VAL A 175 2.90 1.64 -6.63
CA VAL A 175 3.70 2.24 -5.55
C VAL A 175 4.17 1.18 -4.56
N SER A 176 3.38 0.14 -4.31
CA SER A 176 3.74 -0.95 -3.40
C SER A 176 4.97 -1.73 -3.84
N TYR A 177 5.31 -1.77 -5.14
CA TYR A 177 6.54 -2.41 -5.63
C TYR A 177 7.80 -1.86 -4.94
N LYS A 178 7.82 -0.57 -4.56
CA LYS A 178 8.95 -0.01 -3.80
C LYS A 178 9.06 -0.63 -2.40
N LEU A 179 7.92 -0.89 -1.75
CA LEU A 179 7.88 -1.58 -0.45
C LEU A 179 8.22 -3.07 -0.59
N GLN A 180 7.74 -3.72 -1.64
CA GLN A 180 8.04 -5.13 -1.91
C GLN A 180 9.54 -5.34 -2.18
N LYS A 181 10.21 -4.41 -2.90
CA LYS A 181 11.68 -4.43 -3.04
C LYS A 181 12.40 -4.36 -1.70
N GLU A 182 11.99 -3.43 -0.83
CA GLU A 182 12.54 -3.34 0.53
C GLU A 182 12.31 -4.63 1.32
N MET A 183 11.12 -5.22 1.23
CA MET A 183 10.76 -6.46 1.91
C MET A 183 11.65 -7.63 1.47
N ILE A 184 11.75 -7.88 0.17
CA ILE A 184 12.60 -8.95 -0.39
C ILE A 184 14.07 -8.75 0.02
N LEU A 185 14.55 -7.50 -0.04
CA LEU A 185 15.91 -7.19 0.39
C LEU A 185 16.13 -7.52 1.87
N MET A 186 15.17 -7.20 2.74
CA MET A 186 15.25 -7.53 4.17
C MET A 186 15.18 -9.04 4.44
N GLU A 187 14.53 -9.83 3.59
CA GLU A 187 14.55 -11.30 3.72
C GLU A 187 15.93 -11.90 3.50
N ARG A 188 16.69 -11.29 2.59
CA ARG A 188 18.06 -11.69 2.25
C ARG A 188 19.08 -11.15 3.26
N LEU A 189 18.90 -9.92 3.75
CA LEU A 189 19.81 -9.27 4.69
C LEU A 189 19.59 -9.70 6.14
N ARG A 190 19.85 -10.98 6.45
CA ARG A 190 19.73 -11.53 7.81
C ARG A 190 21.00 -11.29 8.62
N HIS A 191 20.99 -10.27 9.46
CA HIS A 191 22.11 -9.93 10.34
C HIS A 191 21.59 -9.38 11.68
N PRO A 192 22.25 -9.65 12.84
CA PRO A 192 21.79 -9.20 14.16
C PRO A 192 21.67 -7.67 14.31
N ASN A 193 22.35 -6.90 13.47
CA ASN A 193 22.29 -5.43 13.45
C ASN A 193 21.37 -4.87 12.35
N VAL A 194 20.58 -5.71 11.68
CA VAL A 194 19.61 -5.31 10.66
C VAL A 194 18.21 -5.63 11.19
N ILE A 195 17.30 -4.67 11.05
CA ILE A 195 15.91 -4.81 11.48
C ILE A 195 15.25 -6.06 10.86
N LYS A 196 14.63 -6.89 11.69
CA LYS A 196 14.03 -8.15 11.26
C LYS A 196 12.63 -7.96 10.65
N LEU A 197 12.44 -8.53 9.47
CA LEU A 197 11.13 -8.76 8.87
C LEU A 197 10.38 -9.86 9.63
N LYS A 198 9.20 -9.52 10.17
CA LYS A 198 8.30 -10.47 10.85
C LYS A 198 7.26 -11.06 9.90
N GLY A 199 6.93 -10.34 8.84
CA GLY A 199 6.03 -10.82 7.78
C GLY A 199 5.47 -9.68 6.94
N HIS A 200 4.46 -9.96 6.12
CA HIS A 200 3.74 -8.98 5.32
C HIS A 200 2.32 -9.43 5.04
N CYS A 201 1.47 -8.47 4.74
CA CYS A 201 0.09 -8.67 4.35
C CYS A 201 -0.20 -7.90 3.06
N ALA A 202 -0.91 -8.54 2.13
CA ALA A 202 -1.49 -7.88 0.97
C ALA A 202 -3.02 -7.87 1.12
N GLY A 203 -3.63 -6.69 0.96
CA GLY A 203 -5.05 -6.49 1.21
C GLY A 203 -5.38 -6.27 2.69
N VAL A 204 -4.62 -5.41 3.39
CA VAL A 204 -4.91 -5.07 4.79
C VAL A 204 -6.35 -4.55 4.92
N GLN A 205 -7.12 -5.22 5.76
CA GLN A 205 -8.49 -4.85 6.11
C GLN A 205 -8.44 -3.68 7.11
N GLY A 206 -8.97 -2.52 6.73
CA GLY A 206 -9.09 -1.38 7.64
C GLY A 206 -10.56 -1.09 7.88
N GLY A 207 -11.09 -1.43 9.07
CA GLY A 207 -12.36 -0.94 9.67
C GLY A 207 -13.67 -0.99 8.87
N GLY A 208 -13.64 -1.32 7.59
CA GLY A 208 -14.75 -1.18 6.65
C GLY A 208 -14.64 -2.06 5.39
N GLY A 209 -13.73 -3.05 5.38
CA GLY A 209 -13.61 -4.04 4.30
C GLY A 209 -12.17 -4.32 3.84
N VAL A 210 -12.02 -5.34 2.97
CA VAL A 210 -10.75 -5.67 2.30
C VAL A 210 -10.57 -4.71 1.13
N GLU A 211 -9.77 -3.67 1.28
CA GLU A 211 -9.46 -2.77 0.18
C GLU A 211 -8.24 -3.31 -0.60
N GLY A 212 -8.51 -3.93 -1.75
CA GLY A 212 -7.44 -4.44 -2.63
C GLY A 212 -6.38 -3.39 -2.97
N GLY A 213 -5.11 -3.80 -2.95
CA GLY A 213 -3.94 -2.97 -3.27
C GLY A 213 -3.16 -2.43 -2.07
N ARG A 214 -3.67 -2.55 -0.83
CA ARG A 214 -2.95 -2.14 0.38
C ARG A 214 -1.95 -3.23 0.80
N ALA A 215 -0.66 -2.96 0.69
CA ALA A 215 0.38 -3.84 1.23
C ALA A 215 0.93 -3.29 2.55
N ALA A 216 1.17 -4.18 3.53
CA ALA A 216 1.84 -3.87 4.78
C ALA A 216 3.04 -4.78 4.98
N VAL A 217 4.18 -4.19 5.29
CA VAL A 217 5.39 -4.90 5.72
C VAL A 217 5.51 -4.78 7.24
N ILE A 218 5.61 -5.91 7.94
CA ILE A 218 5.60 -6.02 9.40
C ILE A 218 7.03 -6.22 9.89
N LEU A 219 7.52 -5.27 10.67
CA LEU A 219 8.89 -5.27 11.19
C LEU A 219 8.89 -5.32 12.70
N GLU A 220 9.96 -5.87 13.26
CA GLU A 220 10.21 -5.65 14.69
C GLU A 220 10.38 -4.16 14.98
N GLN A 221 9.90 -3.73 16.14
CA GLN A 221 10.21 -2.39 16.62
C GLN A 221 11.60 -2.42 17.26
N GLY A 222 12.53 -1.62 16.71
CA GLY A 222 13.85 -1.39 17.30
C GLY A 222 13.81 -0.42 18.48
#